data_AF-A0A183U1K9-F1
#
_entry.id   AF-A0A183U1K9-F1
#
_cell.length_a   1.000
_cell.length_b   1.000
_cell.length_c   1.000
_cell.angle_alpha   90.00
_cell.angle_beta   90.00
_cell.angle_gamma   90.00
#
_symmetry.space_group_name_H-M   'P 1'
#
loop_
_entity.id
_entity.type
_entity.pdbx_description
1 polymer ?
#
loop_
_entity_poly.entity_id
_entity_poly.type
_entity_poly.pdbx_seq_one_letter_code
_entity_poly.pdbx_strand_id
1 'polypeptide(L)'
;LQGTANQRGNVASLFVRELRITTLLLWFIWCANSFCYYGLVLFTTVLFQSDDRCHGGGQFNETIFGECRQLVQDDYFDLLSTTLAEFPGLLITAATIEWFGRKKTMGIEFGVFSLFTFLLLFCLSRRTVTIFIFVARAFISGAFQCAYVYTPEIYPTTLRAVGLGASSAMARFGAITTPFVAQVAAGTSLYIPISVYGVAGLLGLVASLILPIETKGRQMANTEENKYGEKKNLENPMLIMFDV
;
A
#
# COMPACT_ATOMS: atom_id res chain seq x y z
N LEU A 1 15.01 2.81 -42.40
CA LEU A 1 15.74 1.80 -41.62
C LEU A 1 17.07 2.40 -41.15
N GLN A 2 17.12 2.99 -39.95
CA GLN A 2 18.35 3.27 -39.22
C GLN A 2 17.98 3.58 -37.76
N GLY A 3 18.58 2.84 -36.84
CA GLY A 3 18.08 2.62 -35.49
C GLY A 3 18.21 3.82 -34.56
N THR A 4 17.11 4.14 -33.86
CA THR A 4 17.18 4.77 -32.56
C THR A 4 17.29 3.66 -31.52
N ALA A 5 18.50 3.55 -30.99
CA ALA A 5 18.84 2.63 -29.91
C ALA A 5 17.85 2.77 -28.76
N ASN A 6 17.10 1.69 -28.51
CA ASN A 6 16.79 1.11 -27.21
C ASN A 6 17.17 2.00 -26.01
N GLN A 7 16.43 3.08 -25.76
CA GLN A 7 16.65 3.94 -24.60
C GLN A 7 16.08 3.19 -23.39
N ARG A 8 16.89 2.28 -22.82
CA ARG A 8 16.57 1.57 -21.59
C ARG A 8 16.20 2.61 -20.54
N GLY A 9 14.95 2.59 -20.07
CA GLY A 9 14.48 3.50 -19.04
C GLY A 9 15.45 3.52 -17.86
N ASN A 10 16.03 4.67 -17.57
CA ASN A 10 16.90 4.85 -16.40
C ASN A 10 16.03 5.35 -15.24
N VAL A 11 16.40 5.00 -14.01
CA VAL A 11 15.71 5.45 -12.79
C VAL A 11 15.70 6.99 -12.69
N ALA A 12 16.74 7.64 -13.22
CA ALA A 12 16.83 9.10 -13.34
C ALA A 12 15.72 9.70 -14.22
N SER A 13 15.20 8.95 -15.20
CA SER A 13 14.11 9.37 -16.08
C SER A 13 12.75 9.45 -15.36
N LEU A 14 12.64 8.93 -14.14
CA LEU A 14 11.45 9.10 -13.28
C LEU A 14 11.39 10.49 -12.64
N PHE A 15 12.52 11.21 -12.53
CA PHE A 15 12.63 12.49 -11.82
C PHE A 15 12.41 13.73 -12.71
N VAL A 16 11.81 13.56 -13.90
CA VAL A 16 11.40 14.67 -14.75
C VAL A 16 10.42 15.56 -13.98
N ARG A 17 10.52 16.89 -14.16
CA ARG A 17 9.86 17.91 -13.32
C ARG A 17 8.36 17.71 -13.15
N GLU A 18 7.70 17.10 -14.14
CA GLU A 18 6.26 16.81 -14.15
C GLU A 18 5.87 15.55 -13.35
N LEU A 19 6.75 14.56 -13.22
CA LEU A 19 6.46 13.27 -12.57
C LEU A 19 7.10 13.13 -11.18
N ARG A 20 8.11 13.95 -10.86
CA ARG A 20 8.91 13.85 -9.64
C ARG A 20 8.08 13.81 -8.34
N ILE A 21 7.06 14.66 -8.23
CA ILE A 21 6.21 14.71 -7.03
C ILE A 21 5.39 13.42 -6.91
N THR A 22 4.80 12.97 -8.02
CA THR A 22 4.03 11.73 -8.07
C THR A 22 4.90 10.51 -7.74
N THR A 23 6.13 10.45 -8.25
CA THR A 23 7.09 9.38 -7.94
C THR A 23 7.48 9.37 -6.46
N LEU A 24 7.79 10.52 -5.87
CA LEU A 24 8.13 10.62 -4.45
C LEU A 24 6.95 10.21 -3.55
N LEU A 25 5.74 10.69 -3.86
CA LEU A 25 4.53 10.29 -3.15
C LEU A 25 4.27 8.78 -3.29
N LEU A 26 4.46 8.22 -4.49
CA LEU A 26 4.32 6.78 -4.69
C LEU A 26 5.33 5.98 -3.89
N TRP A 27 6.60 6.40 -3.87
CA TRP A 27 7.62 5.72 -3.09
C TRP A 27 7.28 5.73 -1.60
N PHE A 28 6.78 6.86 -1.10
CA PHE A 28 6.28 6.96 0.26
C PHE A 28 5.08 6.03 0.50
N ILE A 29 4.08 6.04 -0.38
CA ILE A 29 2.90 5.17 -0.30
C ILE A 29 3.31 3.69 -0.27
N TRP A 30 4.19 3.26 -1.17
CA TRP A 30 4.68 1.88 -1.23
C TRP A 30 5.45 1.48 0.03
N CYS A 31 6.29 2.38 0.54
CA CYS A 31 7.00 2.20 1.80
C CYS A 31 6.03 2.05 2.97
N ALA A 32 5.10 3.01 3.13
CA ALA A 32 4.10 3.02 4.20
C ALA A 32 3.20 1.78 4.13
N ASN A 33 2.75 1.40 2.93
CA ASN A 33 1.91 0.23 2.74
C ASN A 33 2.61 -1.06 3.14
N SER A 34 3.83 -1.25 2.66
CA SER A 34 4.65 -2.42 2.99
C SER A 34 4.94 -2.48 4.49
N PHE A 35 5.33 -1.35 5.08
CA PHE A 35 5.55 -1.23 6.52
C PHE A 35 4.30 -1.63 7.33
N CYS A 36 3.12 -1.15 6.95
CA CYS A 36 1.85 -1.45 7.60
C CYS A 36 1.38 -2.89 7.36
N TYR A 37 1.48 -3.40 6.14
CA TYR A 37 1.06 -4.76 5.78
C TYR A 37 1.88 -5.79 6.56
N TYR A 38 3.20 -5.80 6.37
CA TYR A 38 4.08 -6.73 7.09
C TYR A 38 4.04 -6.47 8.59
N GLY A 39 3.83 -5.22 9.00
CA GLY A 39 3.70 -4.81 10.39
C GLY A 39 2.51 -5.40 11.08
N LEU A 40 1.35 -5.31 10.46
CA LEU A 40 0.15 -5.94 10.97
C LEU A 40 0.34 -7.47 11.04
N VAL A 41 0.94 -8.10 10.03
CA VAL A 41 1.19 -9.56 10.04
C VAL A 41 2.05 -9.97 11.23
N LEU A 42 3.21 -9.33 11.42
CA LEU A 42 4.13 -9.65 12.52
C LEU A 42 3.57 -9.23 13.88
N PHE A 43 2.88 -8.09 13.96
CA PHE A 43 2.27 -7.63 15.19
C PHE A 43 1.13 -8.54 15.63
N THR A 44 0.32 -9.07 14.70
CA THR A 44 -0.79 -9.97 15.02
C THR A 44 -0.30 -11.22 15.75
N THR A 45 0.84 -11.80 15.35
CA THR A 45 1.40 -12.96 16.05
C THR A 45 1.84 -12.59 17.45
N VAL A 46 2.47 -11.42 17.63
CA VAL A 46 2.90 -10.94 18.95
C VAL A 46 1.69 -10.63 19.84
N LEU A 47 0.63 -10.04 19.28
CA LEU A 47 -0.60 -9.71 20.00
C LEU A 47 -1.31 -10.97 20.50
N PHE A 48 -1.45 -12.02 19.68
CA PHE A 48 -2.07 -13.27 20.11
C PHE A 48 -1.16 -14.11 21.03
N GLN A 49 0.16 -13.95 20.96
CA GLN A 49 1.08 -14.53 21.93
C GLN A 49 1.08 -13.78 23.26
N SER A 50 0.74 -12.49 23.28
CA SER A 50 0.77 -11.68 24.48
C SER A 50 -0.40 -11.99 25.41
N ASP A 51 -0.12 -12.20 26.69
CA ASP A 51 -1.13 -12.46 27.75
C ASP A 51 -1.78 -11.15 28.26
N ASP A 52 -1.98 -10.17 27.39
CA ASP A 52 -2.63 -8.92 27.78
C ASP A 52 -4.12 -9.16 28.10
N ARG A 53 -4.51 -8.79 29.32
CA ARG A 53 -5.90 -8.85 29.81
C ARG A 53 -6.87 -8.10 28.91
N CYS A 54 -6.40 -7.07 28.20
CA CYS A 54 -7.23 -6.22 27.36
C CYS A 54 -7.50 -6.77 25.96
N HIS A 55 -6.80 -7.80 25.49
CA HIS A 55 -6.97 -8.35 24.14
C HIS A 55 -7.35 -9.84 24.15
N GLY A 56 -7.85 -10.32 25.29
CA GLY A 56 -8.26 -11.71 25.48
C GLY A 56 -7.19 -12.64 26.05
N GLY A 57 -6.12 -12.09 26.63
CA GLY A 57 -5.13 -12.82 27.42
C GLY A 57 -5.70 -13.31 28.77
N GLY A 58 -5.15 -14.42 29.27
CA GLY A 58 -5.62 -15.06 30.50
C GLY A 58 -5.28 -14.25 31.77
N GLN A 59 -6.03 -14.48 32.86
CA GLN A 59 -5.66 -13.93 34.17
C GLN A 59 -4.36 -14.57 34.65
N PHE A 60 -3.24 -13.84 34.60
CA PHE A 60 -2.07 -14.18 35.40
C PHE A 60 -1.51 -12.96 36.13
N ASN A 61 -0.91 -13.22 37.30
CA ASN A 61 -0.29 -12.25 38.18
C ASN A 61 1.05 -11.79 37.58
N GLU A 62 1.39 -10.52 37.82
CA GLU A 62 2.68 -9.92 37.50
C GLU A 62 3.83 -10.80 38.00
N THR A 63 4.48 -11.54 37.10
CA THR A 63 5.91 -11.87 37.12
C THR A 63 6.20 -12.85 36.00
N ILE A 64 6.81 -12.36 34.93
CA ILE A 64 7.92 -12.94 34.15
C ILE A 64 7.82 -12.39 32.72
N PHE A 65 8.51 -11.27 32.53
CA PHE A 65 8.89 -10.76 31.23
C PHE A 65 9.97 -11.70 30.68
N GLY A 66 9.64 -12.70 29.85
CA GLY A 66 10.67 -13.54 29.22
C GLY A 66 10.33 -14.98 28.84
N GLU A 67 9.15 -15.52 29.14
CA GLU A 67 8.80 -16.86 28.65
C GLU A 67 8.18 -16.79 27.24
N CYS A 68 8.88 -17.38 26.25
CA CYS A 68 8.33 -17.63 24.92
C CYS A 68 7.19 -18.65 25.02
N ARG A 69 5.95 -18.16 25.16
CA ARG A 69 4.77 -19.00 25.05
C ARG A 69 4.61 -19.50 23.61
N GLN A 70 4.48 -20.81 23.47
CA GLN A 70 4.17 -21.43 22.17
C GLN A 70 2.72 -21.10 21.78
N LEU A 71 2.47 -20.82 20.50
CA LEU A 71 1.11 -20.62 20.00
C LEU A 71 0.29 -21.91 20.19
N VAL A 72 -0.93 -21.77 20.68
CA VAL A 72 -1.87 -22.87 20.87
C VAL A 72 -2.76 -22.98 19.63
N GLN A 73 -3.42 -24.13 19.44
CA GLN A 73 -4.29 -24.41 18.30
C GLN A 73 -5.30 -23.28 18.00
N ASP A 74 -5.91 -22.67 19.02
CA ASP A 74 -6.85 -21.56 18.85
C ASP A 74 -6.18 -20.30 18.26
N ASP A 75 -4.92 -20.03 18.62
CA ASP A 75 -4.16 -18.88 18.09
C ASP A 75 -3.86 -19.09 16.59
N TYR A 76 -3.57 -20.33 16.19
CA TYR A 76 -3.39 -20.67 14.78
C TYR A 76 -4.69 -20.50 13.98
N PHE A 77 -5.84 -20.86 14.55
CA PHE A 77 -7.12 -20.63 13.88
C PHE A 77 -7.44 -19.14 13.73
N ASP A 78 -7.18 -18.33 14.76
CA ASP A 78 -7.34 -16.88 14.67
C ASP A 78 -6.38 -16.27 13.61
N LEU A 79 -5.11 -16.68 13.58
CA LEU A 79 -4.14 -16.25 12.57
C LEU A 79 -4.54 -16.67 11.15
N LEU A 80 -5.03 -17.89 10.99
CA LEU A 80 -5.55 -18.38 9.71
C LEU A 80 -6.74 -17.54 9.27
N SER A 81 -7.68 -17.27 10.19
CA SER A 81 -8.87 -16.48 9.91
C SER A 81 -8.52 -15.07 9.43
N THR A 82 -7.56 -14.39 10.07
CA THR A 82 -7.14 -13.04 9.65
C THR A 82 -6.46 -13.06 8.29
N THR A 83 -5.69 -14.11 7.96
CA THR A 83 -5.03 -14.24 6.66
C THR A 83 -6.05 -14.53 5.54
N LEU A 84 -7.12 -15.28 5.83
CA LEU A 84 -8.22 -15.48 4.89
C LEU A 84 -8.91 -14.18 4.46
N ALA A 85 -8.76 -13.09 5.22
CA ALA A 85 -9.29 -11.78 4.88
C ALA A 85 -8.72 -11.17 3.58
N GLU A 86 -7.55 -11.64 3.14
CA GLU A 86 -6.92 -11.16 1.92
C GLU A 86 -7.77 -11.47 0.69
N PHE A 87 -8.39 -12.64 0.61
CA PHE A 87 -9.25 -13.04 -0.52
C PHE A 87 -10.50 -12.14 -0.71
N PRO A 88 -11.38 -11.96 0.31
CA PRO A 88 -12.51 -11.05 0.17
C PRO A 88 -12.05 -9.60 0.03
N GLY A 89 -10.96 -9.20 0.71
CA GLY A 89 -10.36 -7.87 0.56
C GLY A 89 -10.01 -7.55 -0.89
N LEU A 90 -9.38 -8.49 -1.60
CA LEU A 90 -9.05 -8.37 -3.01
C LEU A 90 -10.28 -8.16 -3.90
N LEU A 91 -11.34 -8.95 -3.69
CA LEU A 91 -12.57 -8.84 -4.48
C LEU A 91 -13.27 -7.50 -4.24
N ILE A 92 -13.36 -7.07 -2.98
CA ILE A 92 -13.95 -5.77 -2.61
C ILE A 92 -13.14 -4.64 -3.23
N THR A 93 -11.82 -4.71 -3.14
CA THR A 93 -10.90 -3.72 -3.74
C THR A 93 -11.10 -3.63 -5.25
N ALA A 94 -11.15 -4.77 -5.93
CA ALA A 94 -11.35 -4.83 -7.38
C ALA A 94 -12.69 -4.23 -7.80
N ALA A 95 -13.77 -4.46 -7.06
CA ALA A 95 -15.05 -3.80 -7.34
C ALA A 95 -14.99 -2.29 -7.06
N THR A 96 -14.37 -1.89 -5.95
CA THR A 96 -14.32 -0.50 -5.48
C THR A 96 -13.46 0.38 -6.40
N ILE A 97 -12.36 -0.15 -6.95
CA ILE A 97 -11.43 0.58 -7.82
C ILE A 97 -12.11 1.06 -9.11
N GLU A 98 -13.06 0.29 -9.65
CA GLU A 98 -13.82 0.63 -10.85
C GLU A 98 -14.84 1.74 -10.57
N TRP A 99 -15.47 1.71 -9.39
CA TRP A 99 -16.51 2.64 -9.00
C TRP A 99 -15.97 4.00 -8.55
N PHE A 100 -14.98 4.01 -7.66
CA PHE A 100 -14.50 5.26 -7.03
C PHE A 100 -13.24 5.85 -7.68
N GLY A 101 -12.53 5.08 -8.50
CA GLY A 101 -11.23 5.47 -9.05
C GLY A 101 -10.07 5.09 -8.12
N ARG A 102 -8.85 5.09 -8.66
CA ARG A 102 -7.71 4.41 -8.04
C ARG A 102 -7.23 5.17 -6.81
N LYS A 103 -7.17 6.50 -6.92
CA LYS A 103 -6.67 7.38 -5.86
C LYS A 103 -7.57 7.34 -4.61
N LYS A 104 -8.89 7.46 -4.82
CA LYS A 104 -9.87 7.45 -3.74
C LYS A 104 -9.95 6.10 -3.06
N THR A 105 -9.96 5.00 -3.83
CA THR A 105 -9.97 3.64 -3.27
C THR A 105 -8.77 3.41 -2.38
N MET A 106 -7.57 3.73 -2.85
CA MET A 106 -6.33 3.60 -2.06
C MET A 106 -6.37 4.44 -0.77
N GLY A 107 -6.86 5.68 -0.85
CA GLY A 107 -7.03 6.53 0.34
C GLY A 107 -8.04 5.95 1.34
N ILE A 108 -9.20 5.47 0.87
CA ILE A 108 -10.23 4.83 1.71
C ILE A 108 -9.66 3.59 2.40
N GLU A 109 -8.92 2.75 1.68
CA GLU A 109 -8.31 1.54 2.22
C GLU A 109 -7.32 1.84 3.35
N PHE A 110 -6.43 2.82 3.17
CA PHE A 110 -5.55 3.28 4.24
C PHE A 110 -6.30 3.85 5.44
N GLY A 111 -7.39 4.57 5.20
CA GLY A 111 -8.24 5.13 6.25
C GLY A 111 -8.94 4.06 7.07
N VAL A 112 -9.53 3.06 6.40
CA VAL A 112 -10.18 1.92 7.07
C VAL A 112 -9.14 1.11 7.84
N PHE A 113 -7.99 0.80 7.24
CA PHE A 113 -6.89 0.14 7.93
C PHE A 113 -6.48 0.90 9.21
N SER A 114 -6.25 2.21 9.10
CA SER A 114 -5.85 3.05 10.23
C SER A 114 -6.91 3.09 11.33
N LEU A 115 -8.18 3.25 10.96
CA LEU A 115 -9.30 3.26 11.90
C LEU A 115 -9.37 1.94 12.69
N PHE A 116 -9.40 0.81 12.01
CA PHE A 116 -9.48 -0.50 12.67
C PHE A 116 -8.22 -0.84 13.47
N THR A 117 -7.05 -0.35 13.05
CA THR A 117 -5.82 -0.46 13.84
C THR A 117 -5.93 0.37 15.12
N PHE A 118 -6.39 1.63 15.06
CA PHE A 118 -6.57 2.45 16.27
C PHE A 118 -7.65 1.93 17.21
N LEU A 119 -8.68 1.25 16.70
CA LEU A 119 -9.67 0.60 17.55
C LEU A 119 -9.05 -0.48 18.45
N LEU A 120 -7.90 -1.07 18.08
CA LEU A 120 -7.13 -1.98 18.94
C LEU A 120 -6.48 -1.27 20.14
N LEU A 121 -6.56 0.06 20.28
CA LEU A 121 -6.13 0.73 21.50
C LEU A 121 -7.11 0.50 22.67
N PHE A 122 -8.34 0.12 22.39
CA PHE A 122 -9.35 -0.17 23.41
C PHE A 122 -9.21 -1.61 23.91
N CYS A 123 -9.63 -1.87 25.16
CA CYS A 123 -9.72 -3.23 25.67
C CYS A 123 -10.91 -3.95 25.02
N LEU A 124 -10.61 -5.01 24.27
CA LEU A 124 -11.53 -5.73 23.39
C LEU A 124 -11.46 -7.23 23.65
N SER A 125 -12.58 -7.93 23.41
CA SER A 125 -12.57 -9.39 23.45
C SER A 125 -11.71 -9.95 22.32
N ARG A 126 -11.11 -11.14 22.54
CA ARG A 126 -10.31 -11.85 21.52
C ARG A 126 -11.00 -11.93 20.16
N ARG A 127 -12.30 -12.27 20.13
CA ARG A 127 -13.11 -12.32 18.90
C ARG A 127 -13.17 -10.97 18.18
N THR A 128 -13.37 -9.89 18.94
CA THR A 128 -13.44 -8.53 18.38
C THR A 128 -12.09 -8.11 17.81
N VAL A 129 -10.99 -8.43 18.50
CA VAL A 129 -9.62 -8.20 18.01
C VAL A 129 -9.39 -8.94 16.69
N THR A 130 -9.72 -10.23 16.63
CA THR A 130 -9.60 -11.02 15.38
C THR A 130 -10.39 -10.38 14.24
N ILE A 131 -11.62 -9.92 14.49
CA ILE A 131 -12.46 -9.24 13.47
C ILE A 131 -11.83 -7.92 13.03
N PHE A 132 -11.32 -7.10 13.95
CA PHE A 132 -10.69 -5.83 13.60
C PHE A 132 -9.41 -6.03 12.79
N ILE A 133 -8.59 -7.01 13.15
CA ILE A 133 -7.39 -7.38 12.39
C ILE A 133 -7.77 -7.96 11.02
N PHE A 134 -8.82 -8.78 10.94
CA PHE A 134 -9.35 -9.29 9.68
C PHE A 134 -9.69 -8.13 8.73
N VAL A 135 -10.45 -7.14 9.22
CA VAL A 135 -10.81 -5.97 8.42
C VAL A 135 -9.58 -5.16 8.04
N ALA A 136 -8.73 -4.81 9.02
CA ALA A 136 -7.50 -4.04 8.76
C ALA A 136 -6.63 -4.73 7.69
N ARG A 137 -6.47 -6.06 7.78
CA ARG A 137 -5.67 -6.86 6.86
C ARG A 137 -6.25 -6.93 5.45
N ALA A 138 -7.58 -7.05 5.33
CA ALA A 138 -8.26 -7.01 4.04
C ALA A 138 -8.00 -5.69 3.30
N PHE A 139 -8.16 -4.55 3.98
CA PHE A 139 -8.03 -3.24 3.36
C PHE A 139 -6.58 -2.84 3.08
N ILE A 140 -5.62 -3.15 3.96
CA ILE A 140 -4.21 -2.85 3.67
C ILE A 140 -3.65 -3.71 2.52
N SER A 141 -4.08 -4.97 2.41
CA SER A 141 -3.78 -5.82 1.24
C SER A 141 -4.41 -5.24 -0.04
N GLY A 142 -5.65 -4.76 0.04
CA GLY A 142 -6.32 -4.00 -1.02
C GLY A 142 -5.53 -2.79 -1.50
N ALA A 143 -5.08 -1.95 -0.56
CA ALA A 143 -4.25 -0.78 -0.85
C ALA A 143 -2.98 -1.15 -1.61
N PHE A 144 -2.38 -2.30 -1.29
CA PHE A 144 -1.17 -2.77 -1.95
C PHE A 144 -1.46 -3.10 -3.41
N GLN A 145 -2.59 -3.75 -3.68
CA GLN A 145 -3.00 -4.10 -5.03
C GLN A 145 -3.45 -2.89 -5.85
N CYS A 146 -4.16 -1.95 -5.24
CA CYS A 146 -4.41 -0.65 -5.85
C CYS A 146 -3.11 0.06 -6.23
N ALA A 147 -2.07 0.02 -5.39
CA ALA A 147 -0.78 0.59 -5.72
C ALA A 147 -0.09 -0.14 -6.89
N TYR A 148 -0.17 -1.47 -6.96
CA TYR A 148 0.33 -2.26 -8.09
C TYR A 148 -0.35 -1.92 -9.42
N VAL A 149 -1.65 -1.62 -9.40
CA VAL A 149 -2.40 -1.21 -10.60
C VAL A 149 -2.12 0.25 -10.96
N TYR A 150 -2.12 1.14 -9.98
CA TYR A 150 -1.98 2.58 -10.20
C TYR A 150 -0.57 2.98 -10.67
N THR A 151 0.48 2.32 -10.17
CA THR A 151 1.87 2.63 -10.52
C THR A 151 2.16 2.55 -12.03
N PRO A 152 1.87 1.44 -12.74
CA PRO A 152 2.07 1.36 -14.19
C PRO A 152 1.08 2.23 -15.00
N GLU A 153 -0.09 2.58 -14.46
CA GLU A 153 -1.05 3.46 -15.14
C GLU A 153 -0.53 4.91 -15.27
N ILE A 154 0.28 5.38 -14.32
CA ILE A 154 0.85 6.74 -14.38
C ILE A 154 2.08 6.82 -15.29
N TYR A 155 2.92 5.78 -15.29
CA TYR A 155 4.18 5.81 -16.04
C TYR A 155 3.96 5.50 -17.53
N PRO A 156 4.67 6.19 -18.43
CA PRO A 156 4.66 5.87 -19.86
C PRO A 156 5.23 4.46 -20.06
N THR A 157 4.81 3.77 -21.13
CA THR A 157 5.11 2.34 -21.39
C THR A 157 6.59 1.99 -21.23
N THR A 158 7.50 2.87 -21.65
CA THR A 158 8.96 2.71 -21.55
C THR A 158 9.50 2.76 -20.12
N LEU A 159 8.78 3.37 -19.17
CA LEU A 159 9.20 3.56 -17.78
C LEU A 159 8.37 2.73 -16.78
N ARG A 160 7.31 2.04 -17.19
CA ARG A 160 6.42 1.28 -16.28
C ARG A 160 7.16 0.28 -15.42
N ALA A 161 7.98 -0.56 -16.04
CA ALA A 161 8.74 -1.60 -15.35
C ALA A 161 9.75 -0.99 -14.36
N VAL A 162 10.41 0.10 -14.74
CA VAL A 162 11.41 0.79 -13.91
C VAL A 162 10.72 1.50 -12.74
N GLY A 163 9.60 2.18 -12.99
CA GLY A 163 8.80 2.84 -11.96
C GLY A 163 8.23 1.86 -10.95
N LEU A 164 7.67 0.74 -11.41
CA LEU A 164 7.17 -0.31 -10.53
C LEU A 164 8.30 -0.98 -9.73
N GLY A 165 9.43 -1.29 -10.38
CA GLY A 165 10.60 -1.87 -9.72
C GLY A 165 11.19 -0.95 -8.66
N ALA A 166 11.33 0.35 -8.95
CA ALA A 166 11.83 1.34 -8.00
C ALA A 166 10.88 1.52 -6.80
N SER A 167 9.57 1.61 -7.04
CA SER A 167 8.56 1.66 -5.96
C SER A 167 8.58 0.40 -5.10
N SER A 168 8.73 -0.79 -5.72
CA SER A 168 8.85 -2.05 -5.00
C SER A 168 10.11 -2.12 -4.14
N ALA A 169 11.24 -1.61 -4.64
CA ALA A 169 12.47 -1.49 -3.86
C ALA A 169 12.27 -0.59 -2.63
N MET A 170 11.57 0.55 -2.79
CA MET A 170 11.20 1.42 -1.67
C MET A 170 10.29 0.73 -0.65
N ALA A 171 9.38 -0.11 -1.11
CA ALA A 171 8.53 -0.94 -0.26
C ALA A 171 9.35 -1.87 0.64
N ARG A 172 10.49 -2.39 0.17
CA ARG A 172 11.35 -3.27 0.97
C ARG A 172 11.97 -2.55 2.17
N PHE A 173 12.30 -1.27 2.05
CA PHE A 173 12.76 -0.49 3.21
C PHE A 173 11.70 -0.44 4.30
N GLY A 174 10.42 -0.24 3.93
CA GLY A 174 9.29 -0.34 4.86
C GLY A 174 9.26 -1.69 5.57
N ALA A 175 9.30 -2.80 4.80
CA ALA A 175 9.27 -4.16 5.36
C ALA A 175 10.44 -4.47 6.29
N ILE A 176 11.65 -3.97 5.99
CA ILE A 176 12.85 -4.20 6.82
C ILE A 176 12.73 -3.49 8.17
N THR A 177 12.07 -2.33 8.23
CA THR A 177 11.87 -1.59 9.49
C THR A 177 10.80 -2.20 10.39
N THR A 178 9.90 -2.99 9.81
CA THR A 178 8.77 -3.60 10.49
C THR A 178 9.12 -4.42 11.74
N PRO A 179 10.03 -5.41 11.73
CA PRO A 179 10.30 -6.25 12.91
C PRO A 179 10.78 -5.44 14.12
N PHE A 180 11.49 -4.33 13.92
CA PHE A 180 11.88 -3.44 15.01
C PHE A 180 10.67 -2.86 15.73
N VAL A 181 9.63 -2.47 15.00
CA VAL A 181 8.40 -1.93 15.59
C VAL A 181 7.50 -3.06 16.12
N ALA A 182 7.28 -4.10 15.32
CA ALA A 182 6.36 -5.19 15.67
C ALA A 182 6.84 -6.06 16.84
N GLN A 183 8.16 -6.23 17.02
CA GLN A 183 8.72 -7.14 18.03
C GLN A 183 9.42 -6.38 19.16
N VAL A 184 10.34 -5.46 18.84
CA VAL A 184 11.12 -4.76 19.88
C VAL A 184 10.26 -3.75 20.63
N ALA A 185 9.49 -2.91 19.92
CA ALA A 185 8.62 -1.94 20.59
C ALA A 185 7.43 -2.61 21.29
N ALA A 186 6.89 -3.69 20.71
CA ALA A 186 5.85 -4.50 21.33
C ALA A 186 6.31 -5.15 22.66
N GLY A 187 7.60 -5.49 22.77
CA GLY A 187 8.22 -5.92 24.02
C GLY A 187 8.24 -4.84 25.10
N THR A 188 8.03 -3.56 24.79
CA THR A 188 7.83 -2.55 25.85
C THR A 188 6.34 -2.33 26.12
N SER A 189 5.54 -2.19 25.06
CA SER A 189 4.10 -1.97 25.16
C SER A 189 3.43 -2.25 23.82
N LEU A 190 2.32 -2.98 23.82
CA LEU A 190 1.53 -3.30 22.63
C LEU A 190 0.87 -2.04 22.02
N TYR A 191 0.67 -0.99 22.80
CA TYR A 191 0.07 0.26 22.33
C TYR A 191 0.98 1.05 21.38
N ILE A 192 2.31 0.88 21.48
CA ILE A 192 3.29 1.55 20.62
C ILE A 192 3.15 1.10 19.16
N PRO A 193 3.28 -0.20 18.82
CA PRO A 193 3.12 -0.64 17.43
C PRO A 193 1.73 -0.31 16.87
N ILE A 194 0.66 -0.46 17.66
CA ILE A 194 -0.70 -0.06 17.25
C ILE A 194 -0.72 1.41 16.81
N SER A 195 -0.17 2.30 17.64
CA SER A 195 -0.14 3.74 17.36
C SER A 195 0.73 4.05 16.13
N VAL A 196 1.90 3.42 16.01
CA VAL A 196 2.83 3.65 14.90
C VAL A 196 2.22 3.20 13.56
N TYR A 197 1.64 2.01 13.49
CA TYR A 197 0.99 1.52 12.28
C TYR A 197 -0.28 2.31 11.95
N GLY A 198 -1.07 2.69 12.96
CA GLY A 198 -2.23 3.55 12.79
C GLY A 198 -1.87 4.91 12.17
N VAL A 199 -0.85 5.59 12.70
CA VAL A 199 -0.34 6.87 12.17
C VAL A 199 0.26 6.70 10.78
N ALA A 200 1.06 5.65 10.55
CA ALA A 200 1.60 5.36 9.22
C ALA A 200 0.50 5.16 8.17
N GLY A 201 -0.61 4.50 8.56
CA GLY A 201 -1.82 4.39 7.75
C GLY A 201 -2.46 5.74 7.45
N LEU A 202 -2.59 6.65 8.43
CA LEU A 202 -3.11 8.01 8.18
C LEU A 202 -2.20 8.80 7.23
N LEU A 203 -0.89 8.70 7.38
CA LEU A 203 0.06 9.34 6.47
C LEU A 203 -0.07 8.75 5.05
N GLY A 204 -0.30 7.44 4.94
CA GLY A 204 -0.64 6.78 3.68
C GLY A 204 -1.91 7.33 3.06
N LEU A 205 -2.99 7.48 3.83
CA LEU A 205 -4.25 8.09 3.38
C LEU A 205 -4.03 9.51 2.86
N VAL A 206 -3.30 10.35 3.61
CA VAL A 206 -3.02 11.74 3.21
C VAL A 206 -2.18 11.78 1.95
N ALA A 207 -1.14 10.95 1.85
CA ALA A 207 -0.31 10.85 0.66
C ALA A 207 -1.12 10.41 -0.57
N SER A 208 -1.99 9.41 -0.42
CA SER A 208 -2.91 8.97 -1.48
C SER A 208 -3.85 10.09 -1.92
N LEU A 209 -4.40 10.89 -1.00
CA LEU A 209 -5.28 12.01 -1.34
C LEU A 209 -4.55 13.21 -1.96
N ILE A 210 -3.25 13.37 -1.72
CA ILE A 210 -2.43 14.43 -2.32
C ILE A 210 -1.99 14.09 -3.75
N LEU A 211 -2.07 12.82 -4.17
CA LEU A 211 -1.66 12.41 -5.52
C LEU A 211 -2.31 13.29 -6.61
N PRO A 212 -1.51 13.95 -7.48
CA PRO A 212 -2.04 14.96 -8.40
C PRO A 212 -2.81 14.38 -9.59
N ILE A 213 -2.64 13.08 -9.88
CA ILE A 213 -3.14 12.44 -11.10
C ILE A 213 -4.16 11.36 -10.73
N GLU A 214 -5.39 11.50 -11.21
CA GLU A 214 -6.39 10.42 -11.21
C GLU A 214 -6.29 9.64 -12.54
N THR A 215 -6.23 8.31 -12.47
CA THR A 215 -6.10 7.44 -13.66
C THR A 215 -7.44 6.93 -14.18
N LYS A 216 -8.55 7.14 -13.45
CA LYS A 216 -9.89 6.74 -13.89
C LYS A 216 -10.26 7.45 -15.20
N GLY A 217 -10.54 6.68 -16.25
CA GLY A 217 -11.03 7.19 -17.54
C GLY A 217 -9.98 7.81 -18.47
N ARG A 218 -8.69 7.79 -18.12
CA ARG A 218 -7.61 8.19 -19.04
C ARG A 218 -7.17 7.00 -19.88
N GLN A 219 -7.16 7.16 -21.20
CA GLN A 219 -6.39 6.26 -22.07
C GLN A 219 -4.92 6.34 -21.66
N MET A 220 -4.25 5.19 -21.57
CA MET A 220 -2.83 5.12 -21.25
C MET A 220 -2.08 6.10 -22.15
N ALA A 221 -1.34 7.05 -21.56
CA ALA A 221 -0.69 8.10 -22.32
C ALA A 221 0.35 7.48 -23.28
N ASN A 222 -0.03 7.29 -24.53
CA ASN A 222 0.90 7.19 -25.65
C ASN A 222 1.47 8.61 -25.88
N THR A 223 2.30 9.07 -24.95
CA THR A 223 2.98 10.38 -25.06
C THR A 223 3.89 10.45 -26.30
N GLU A 224 4.20 9.32 -26.93
CA GLU A 224 4.92 9.28 -28.21
C GLU A 224 4.01 9.53 -29.42
N GLU A 225 2.74 9.10 -29.41
CA GLU A 225 1.82 9.35 -30.53
C GLU A 225 1.30 10.78 -30.56
N ASN A 226 1.00 11.39 -29.40
CA ASN A 226 0.53 12.78 -29.38
C ASN A 226 1.62 13.78 -29.82
N LYS A 227 2.90 13.52 -29.51
CA LYS A 227 4.00 14.38 -30.02
C LYS A 227 4.28 14.18 -31.51
N TYR A 228 4.00 13.01 -32.07
CA TYR A 228 4.16 12.74 -33.51
C TYR A 228 2.97 13.26 -34.33
N GLY A 229 1.75 13.21 -33.78
CA GLY A 229 0.54 13.78 -34.38
C GLY A 229 0.54 15.31 -34.41
N GLU A 230 0.98 15.97 -33.33
CA GLU A 230 1.13 17.44 -33.32
C GLU A 230 2.26 17.92 -34.24
N LYS A 231 3.40 17.20 -34.28
CA LYS A 231 4.51 17.57 -35.19
C LYS A 231 4.14 17.39 -36.66
N LYS A 232 3.42 16.31 -37.04
CA LYS A 232 2.92 16.16 -38.42
C LYS A 232 1.93 17.25 -38.82
N ASN A 233 1.07 17.70 -37.91
CA ASN A 233 0.12 18.79 -38.18
C ASN A 233 0.81 20.16 -38.28
N LEU A 234 1.94 20.37 -37.59
CA LEU A 234 2.75 21.59 -37.69
C LEU A 234 3.72 21.58 -38.88
N GLU A 235 4.20 20.43 -39.33
CA GLU A 235 5.08 20.30 -40.50
C GLU A 235 4.31 20.22 -41.83
N ASN A 236 3.00 19.95 -41.82
CA ASN A 236 2.21 19.83 -43.04
C ASN A 236 0.95 20.73 -43.15
N PRO A 237 0.93 22.00 -42.67
CA PRO A 237 -0.22 22.89 -42.86
C PRO A 237 -0.43 23.32 -44.34
N MET A 238 0.52 23.02 -45.23
CA MET A 238 0.46 23.43 -46.64
C MET A 238 -0.21 22.40 -47.59
N LEU A 239 -0.54 21.20 -47.11
CA LEU A 239 -1.19 20.17 -47.95
C LEU A 239 -2.72 20.13 -47.79
N ILE A 240 -3.30 20.85 -46.82
CA ILE A 240 -4.75 20.88 -46.56
C ILE A 240 -5.44 22.02 -47.35
N MET A 241 -4.68 22.93 -47.96
CA MET A 241 -5.22 24.05 -48.75
C MET A 241 -5.43 23.73 -50.24
N PHE A 242 -5.11 22.52 -50.72
CA PHE A 242 -5.19 22.16 -52.15
C PHE A 242 -6.24 21.09 -52.51
N ASP A 243 -7.02 20.59 -51.56
CA ASP A 243 -8.14 19.68 -51.84
C ASP A 243 -9.49 20.36 -51.54
N VAL A 244 -9.83 21.38 -52.35
CA VAL A 244 -11.21 21.87 -52.57
C VAL A 244 -11.58 21.64 -54.02
#